data_AF-A0A1M6WJD1-F1
#
_entry.id   AF-A0A1M6WJD1-F1
#
_cell.length_a   1.000
_cell.length_b   1.000
_cell.length_c   1.000
_cell.angle_alpha   90.00
_cell.angle_beta   90.00
_cell.angle_gamma   90.00
#
_symmetry.space_group_name_H-M   'P 1'
#
loop_
_entity.id
_entity.type
_entity.pdbx_description
1 polymer ?
#
loop_
_entity_poly.entity_id
_entity_poly.type
_entity_poly.pdbx_seq_one_letter_code
_entity_poly.pdbx_strand_id
1 'polypeptide(L)'
;MKKLLLLIAMWSVLANAQQYTIFEINGKKLGSFNEILNKQTLDKFTKEHHGAILVKKNSSNKTESFKALNNFQINLAQVGENQRDINLSNESLDEKNWIEVKKNEIVKICLDRQVHVWETSLNAVITNDSCLVFQAPIFIGTEAIQLHTYPQNDTKKINIATGMKFLNFKKDEIMLGYNKHNIRKKKLNTDIEEDPERLVSITATYLVDKYPVTNCEFVQLLWDSIPATSSYKNPGYKKMHHENWFSIKKASIRNENCPVHDTVAKSVSLYQAMKYANARSLREGLKPYYIFSATDSLDEAILSNGRYIIGRWDFSFHHDAPYIMVTTEKESDGYRLPYYDEWMMFARGGDKKMKAPWGNAATPLNEIQKYARFNSTYAFDGTDDYISEPVGQLLPNGYGLYDMFGLAAEHVLLDRIIFEGNLGYPSLLKGGSFVYGFYDTGATGVGAAFRLIRNIGNNAKWENIESNSK
;
A
#
# COMPACT_ATOMS: atom_id res chain seq x y z
N MET A 1 48.04 6.00 -20.37
CA MET A 1 47.53 6.84 -19.27
C MET A 1 46.06 7.14 -19.48
N LYS A 2 45.15 6.47 -18.76
CA LYS A 2 43.81 6.95 -18.40
C LYS A 2 43.32 6.04 -17.27
N LYS A 3 43.25 6.63 -16.07
CA LYS A 3 42.98 5.96 -14.79
C LYS A 3 41.54 5.47 -14.75
N LEU A 4 41.35 4.19 -14.43
CA LEU A 4 40.09 3.60 -14.03
C LEU A 4 39.81 4.05 -12.59
N LEU A 5 38.90 5.01 -12.40
CA LEU A 5 38.40 5.37 -11.07
C LEU A 5 37.22 4.46 -10.76
N LEU A 6 37.49 3.38 -10.01
CA LEU A 6 36.45 2.66 -9.27
C LEU A 6 36.01 3.55 -8.10
N LEU A 7 34.83 4.18 -8.21
CA LEU A 7 34.14 4.76 -7.07
C LEU A 7 33.42 3.64 -6.32
N ILE A 8 34.12 3.00 -5.39
CA ILE A 8 33.52 2.15 -4.36
C ILE A 8 32.85 3.10 -3.38
N ALA A 9 31.53 3.26 -3.48
CA ALA A 9 30.74 3.87 -2.42
C ALA A 9 30.78 2.94 -1.20
N MET A 10 31.71 3.17 -0.29
CA MET A 10 31.66 2.59 1.06
C MET A 10 30.41 3.12 1.74
N TRP A 11 29.37 2.29 1.81
CA TRP A 11 28.27 2.48 2.75
C TRP A 11 28.84 2.26 4.15
N SER A 12 29.22 3.33 4.84
CA SER A 12 29.44 3.29 6.28
C SER A 12 28.10 3.00 6.94
N VAL A 13 27.95 1.79 7.47
CA VAL A 13 26.85 1.44 8.37
C VAL A 13 27.06 2.25 9.65
N LEU A 14 26.43 3.41 9.74
CA LEU A 14 26.21 4.07 11.02
C LEU A 14 25.33 3.12 11.83
N ALA A 15 25.92 2.47 12.84
CA ALA A 15 25.16 1.73 13.84
C ALA A 15 24.31 2.74 14.62
N ASN A 16 23.06 2.90 14.19
CA ASN A 16 22.11 3.81 14.83
C ASN A 16 21.71 3.26 16.19
N ALA A 17 22.06 3.97 17.26
CA ALA A 17 21.58 3.66 18.61
C ALA A 17 20.05 3.81 18.64
N GLN A 18 19.35 2.75 19.02
CA GLN A 18 17.90 2.74 19.15
C GLN A 18 17.55 3.10 20.59
N GLN A 19 16.76 4.17 20.79
CA GLN A 19 16.43 4.64 22.12
C GLN A 19 15.07 4.09 22.58
N TYR A 20 14.99 3.65 23.83
CA TYR A 20 13.78 3.15 24.46
C TYR A 20 13.40 4.05 25.62
N THR A 21 12.11 4.29 25.84
CA THR A 21 11.60 5.01 27.01
C THR A 21 10.53 4.18 27.68
N ILE A 22 10.64 4.00 29.00
CA ILE A 22 9.69 3.21 29.80
C ILE A 22 8.74 4.16 30.52
N PHE A 23 7.45 3.81 30.53
CA PHE A 23 6.39 4.52 31.26
C PHE A 23 5.62 3.53 32.14
N GLU A 24 5.18 3.98 33.31
CA GLU A 24 4.21 3.24 34.14
C GLU A 24 2.76 3.51 33.67
N ILE A 25 1.82 2.81 34.29
CA ILE A 25 0.38 3.10 34.17
C ILE A 25 0.14 4.58 34.46
N ASN A 26 -0.71 5.23 33.66
CA ASN A 26 -0.97 6.69 33.67
C ASN A 26 0.12 7.56 33.01
N GLY A 27 1.13 6.96 32.38
CA GLY A 27 2.02 7.68 31.46
C GLY A 27 3.18 8.45 32.12
N LYS A 28 3.46 8.24 33.40
CA LYS A 28 4.66 8.80 34.05
C LYS A 28 5.91 8.08 33.50
N LYS A 29 6.89 8.87 33.08
CA LYS A 29 8.17 8.37 32.55
C LYS A 29 9.02 7.78 33.69
N LEU A 30 9.47 6.54 33.51
CA LEU A 30 10.35 5.83 34.43
C LEU A 30 11.83 5.95 34.07
N GLY A 31 12.16 5.99 32.77
CA GLY A 31 13.55 6.09 32.31
C GLY A 31 13.69 6.07 30.79
N SER A 32 14.90 6.40 30.31
CA SER A 32 15.29 6.28 28.90
C SER A 32 16.60 5.52 28.77
N PHE A 33 16.69 4.66 27.76
CA PHE A 33 17.78 3.70 27.55
C PHE A 33 18.24 3.75 26.09
N ASN A 34 19.54 3.63 25.86
CA ASN A 34 20.14 3.69 24.52
C ASN A 34 20.47 2.30 23.94
N GLU A 35 20.13 1.24 24.68
CA GLU A 35 20.38 -0.14 24.32
C GLU A 35 19.07 -0.94 24.36
N ILE A 36 19.05 -2.09 23.67
CA ILE A 36 17.91 -3.00 23.69
C ILE A 36 17.67 -3.47 25.13
N LEU A 37 16.45 -3.25 25.61
CA LEU A 37 16.05 -3.67 26.95
C LEU A 37 15.94 -5.20 27.01
N ASN A 38 16.73 -5.81 27.87
CA ASN A 38 16.67 -7.26 28.07
C ASN A 38 15.52 -7.63 29.01
N LYS A 39 15.16 -8.93 29.00
CA LYS A 39 14.07 -9.48 29.81
C LYS A 39 14.24 -9.21 31.31
N GLN A 40 15.46 -9.33 31.84
CA GLN A 40 15.73 -9.10 33.27
C GLN A 40 15.46 -7.66 33.67
N THR A 41 15.80 -6.69 32.82
CA THR A 41 15.51 -5.28 33.04
C THR A 41 14.00 -5.03 33.07
N LEU A 42 13.26 -5.58 32.11
CA LEU A 42 11.80 -5.44 32.07
C LEU A 42 11.11 -6.11 33.27
N ASP A 43 11.56 -7.32 33.65
CA ASP A 43 11.06 -8.05 34.82
C ASP A 43 11.35 -7.28 36.13
N LYS A 44 12.46 -6.53 36.21
CA LYS A 44 12.77 -5.67 37.35
C LYS A 44 11.79 -4.50 37.43
N PHE A 45 11.57 -3.78 36.34
CA PHE A 45 10.65 -2.63 36.30
C PHE A 45 9.21 -3.03 36.64
N THR A 46 8.72 -4.14 36.08
CA THR A 46 7.36 -4.64 36.35
C THR A 46 7.17 -5.02 37.81
N LYS A 47 8.19 -5.59 38.47
CA LYS A 47 8.18 -5.90 39.90
C LYS A 47 8.23 -4.65 40.78
N GLU A 48 9.09 -3.69 40.46
CA GLU A 48 9.28 -2.47 41.24
C GLU A 48 8.07 -1.53 41.19
N HIS A 49 7.37 -1.48 40.06
CA HIS A 49 6.23 -0.59 39.84
C HIS A 49 4.87 -1.27 39.96
N HIS A 50 4.83 -2.55 40.35
CA HIS A 50 3.62 -3.30 40.66
C HIS A 50 2.49 -3.21 39.60
N GLY A 51 2.84 -3.28 38.32
CA GLY A 51 1.86 -3.15 37.24
C GLY A 51 2.46 -3.22 35.83
N ALA A 52 1.61 -3.07 34.83
CA ALA A 52 2.01 -3.02 33.44
C ALA A 52 2.90 -1.80 33.11
N ILE A 53 3.89 -2.00 32.25
CA ILE A 53 4.76 -0.93 31.74
C ILE A 53 4.64 -0.81 30.22
N LEU A 54 4.80 0.42 29.74
CA LEU A 54 4.86 0.75 28.31
C LEU A 54 6.31 1.04 27.93
N VAL A 55 6.84 0.27 26.99
CA VAL A 55 8.14 0.46 26.38
C VAL A 55 7.94 1.15 25.02
N LYS A 56 8.24 2.45 24.96
CA LYS A 56 8.18 3.21 23.72
C LYS A 56 9.51 3.10 22.97
N LYS A 57 9.45 2.55 21.76
CA LYS A 57 10.59 2.46 20.83
C LYS A 57 10.71 3.77 20.04
N ASN A 58 11.72 4.57 20.36
CA ASN A 58 12.03 5.77 19.59
C ASN A 58 12.90 5.37 18.39
N SER A 59 12.35 5.44 17.18
CA SER A 59 13.12 5.19 15.96
C SER A 59 14.01 6.39 15.64
N SER A 60 15.33 6.19 15.65
CA SER A 60 16.31 7.12 15.09
C SER A 60 16.28 7.16 13.56
N ASN A 61 15.63 6.19 12.91
CA ASN A 61 15.55 6.00 11.45
C ASN A 61 14.31 6.62 10.77
N LYS A 62 13.39 7.22 11.52
CA LYS A 62 12.39 8.08 10.89
C LYS A 62 13.17 9.32 10.41
N THR A 63 13.31 9.48 9.08
CA THR A 63 14.01 10.59 8.39
C THR A 63 13.76 11.89 9.16
N GLU A 64 14.72 12.82 9.25
CA GLU A 64 14.61 14.01 10.13
C GLU A 64 13.27 14.76 10.03
N SER A 65 12.61 14.69 8.87
CA SER A 65 11.24 15.13 8.65
C SER A 65 10.19 14.54 9.61
N PHE A 66 10.30 13.29 10.02
CA PHE A 66 9.33 12.58 10.87
C PHE A 66 9.61 12.71 12.38
N LYS A 67 10.74 13.30 12.79
CA LYS A 67 11.02 13.57 14.22
C LYS A 67 10.04 14.58 14.84
N ALA A 68 9.50 15.50 14.03
CA ALA A 68 8.59 16.57 14.48
C ALA A 68 7.20 16.08 14.93
N LEU A 69 6.78 14.88 14.52
CA LEU A 69 5.47 14.30 14.86
C LEU A 69 5.40 13.65 16.25
N ASN A 70 6.54 13.49 16.94
CA ASN A 70 6.62 12.77 18.21
C ASN A 70 6.16 13.58 19.44
N ASN A 71 5.79 14.86 19.27
CA ASN A 71 5.44 15.76 20.38
C ASN A 71 3.94 15.83 20.72
N PHE A 72 3.09 15.04 20.08
CA PHE A 72 1.67 14.97 20.44
C PHE A 72 1.45 13.97 21.59
N GLN A 73 1.07 14.45 22.77
CA GLN A 73 0.60 13.58 23.87
C GLN A 73 -0.87 13.25 23.65
N ILE A 74 -1.23 11.97 23.76
CA ILE A 74 -2.65 11.57 23.84
C ILE A 74 -3.23 12.21 25.09
N ASN A 75 -4.15 13.16 24.91
CA ASN A 75 -4.88 13.73 26.02
C ASN A 75 -5.93 12.73 26.50
N LEU A 76 -5.59 11.97 27.54
CA LEU A 76 -6.46 10.94 28.15
C LEU A 76 -7.83 11.48 28.58
N ALA A 77 -7.97 12.79 28.84
CA ALA A 77 -9.25 13.40 29.19
C ALA A 77 -10.26 13.42 28.03
N GLN A 78 -9.81 13.27 26.78
CA GLN A 78 -10.67 13.27 25.57
C GLN A 78 -10.91 11.87 25.00
N VAL A 79 -10.33 10.82 25.60
CA VAL A 79 -10.34 9.44 25.09
C VAL A 79 -11.72 8.77 25.21
N GLY A 80 -12.66 9.33 25.97
CA GLY A 80 -13.97 8.73 26.25
C GLY A 80 -15.04 8.81 25.15
N GLU A 81 -14.99 9.76 24.21
CA GLU A 81 -16.12 10.00 23.29
C GLU A 81 -15.93 9.46 21.86
N ASN A 82 -14.70 9.23 21.39
CA ASN A 82 -14.41 8.88 19.99
C ASN A 82 -13.41 7.70 19.81
N GLN A 83 -13.23 6.86 20.82
CA GLN A 83 -12.36 5.68 20.73
C GLN A 83 -13.12 4.45 20.20
N ARG A 84 -12.40 3.57 19.47
CA ARG A 84 -12.89 2.23 19.12
C ARG A 84 -12.32 1.19 20.08
N ASP A 85 -13.20 0.45 20.74
CA ASP A 85 -12.81 -0.60 21.69
C ASP A 85 -12.70 -1.96 20.99
N ILE A 86 -11.61 -2.68 21.27
CA ILE A 86 -11.32 -4.01 20.75
C ILE A 86 -10.91 -4.92 21.92
N ASN A 87 -11.73 -5.92 22.21
CA ASN A 87 -11.43 -6.96 23.19
C ASN A 87 -10.87 -8.19 22.46
N LEU A 88 -9.70 -8.66 22.89
CA LEU A 88 -9.02 -9.82 22.32
C LEU A 88 -8.89 -10.91 23.38
N SER A 89 -9.21 -12.16 23.02
CA SER A 89 -8.81 -13.31 23.83
C SER A 89 -7.39 -13.74 23.49
N ASN A 90 -6.72 -14.40 24.42
CA ASN A 90 -5.37 -14.95 24.18
C ASN A 90 -5.33 -15.91 22.97
N GLU A 91 -6.38 -16.72 22.78
CA GLU A 91 -6.52 -17.61 21.61
C GLU A 91 -6.73 -16.81 20.30
N SER A 92 -7.45 -15.69 20.37
CA SER A 92 -7.69 -14.83 19.21
C SER A 92 -6.42 -14.15 18.70
N LEU A 93 -5.37 -14.03 19.53
CA LEU A 93 -4.10 -13.43 19.08
C LEU A 93 -3.49 -14.28 17.96
N ASP A 94 -3.49 -15.61 18.09
CA ASP A 94 -2.85 -16.47 17.10
C ASP A 94 -3.61 -16.50 15.74
N GLU A 95 -4.93 -16.28 15.76
CA GLU A 95 -5.78 -16.24 14.56
C GLU A 95 -5.98 -14.84 13.96
N LYS A 96 -6.01 -13.78 14.79
CA LYS A 96 -6.28 -12.37 14.42
C LYS A 96 -5.10 -11.47 14.80
N ASN A 97 -3.93 -11.83 14.32
CA ASN A 97 -2.70 -11.06 14.52
C ASN A 97 -2.67 -9.70 13.82
N TRP A 98 -3.69 -9.35 13.02
CA TRP A 98 -3.78 -8.09 12.28
C TRP A 98 -5.05 -7.32 12.64
N ILE A 99 -4.87 -6.09 13.13
CA ILE A 99 -5.95 -5.16 13.43
C ILE A 99 -5.96 -4.07 12.37
N GLU A 100 -7.06 -3.99 11.63
CA GLU A 100 -7.29 -2.96 10.63
C GLU A 100 -7.84 -1.69 11.30
N VAL A 101 -7.18 -0.56 11.05
CA VAL A 101 -7.53 0.76 11.61
C VAL A 101 -7.52 1.83 10.52
N LYS A 102 -8.26 2.92 10.72
CA LYS A 102 -8.18 4.11 9.89
C LYS A 102 -6.98 4.97 10.32
N LYS A 103 -6.51 5.82 9.41
CA LYS A 103 -5.48 6.82 9.75
C LYS A 103 -5.98 7.70 10.88
N ASN A 104 -5.11 7.97 11.86
CA ASN A 104 -5.39 8.83 13.00
C ASN A 104 -6.55 8.36 13.93
N GLU A 105 -7.02 7.12 13.80
CA GLU A 105 -8.05 6.54 14.68
C GLU A 105 -7.50 6.32 16.10
N ILE A 106 -8.30 6.60 17.13
CA ILE A 106 -7.97 6.26 18.52
C ILE A 106 -8.57 4.88 18.82
N VAL A 107 -7.73 3.94 19.24
CA VAL A 107 -8.13 2.55 19.46
C VAL A 107 -7.71 2.10 20.85
N LYS A 108 -8.62 1.46 21.57
CA LYS A 108 -8.36 0.79 22.85
C LYS A 108 -8.36 -0.71 22.63
N ILE A 109 -7.23 -1.36 22.89
CA ILE A 109 -7.12 -2.82 22.89
C ILE A 109 -7.10 -3.30 24.32
N CYS A 110 -7.96 -4.26 24.66
CA CYS A 110 -7.98 -4.95 25.94
C CYS A 110 -7.83 -6.46 25.75
N LEU A 111 -7.05 -7.11 26.60
CA LEU A 111 -6.92 -8.56 26.64
C LEU A 111 -7.69 -9.16 27.83
N ASP A 112 -8.06 -10.42 27.71
CA ASP A 112 -8.65 -11.24 28.78
C ASP A 112 -7.65 -11.67 29.87
N ARG A 113 -6.39 -11.23 29.76
CA ARG A 113 -5.29 -11.53 30.69
C ARG A 113 -4.45 -10.29 30.94
N GLN A 114 -3.70 -10.32 32.04
CA GLN A 114 -2.74 -9.26 32.35
C GLN A 114 -1.54 -9.30 31.39
N VAL A 115 -1.16 -8.10 30.95
CA VAL A 115 0.01 -7.82 30.11
C VAL A 115 0.95 -6.96 30.92
N HIS A 116 2.14 -7.45 31.23
CA HIS A 116 3.08 -6.70 32.04
C HIS A 116 3.94 -5.75 31.22
N VAL A 117 4.17 -6.06 29.94
CA VAL A 117 4.95 -5.19 29.04
C VAL A 117 4.22 -5.03 27.72
N TRP A 118 3.97 -3.76 27.39
CA TRP A 118 3.54 -3.33 26.07
C TRP A 118 4.73 -2.64 25.39
N GLU A 119 5.23 -3.17 24.28
CA GLU A 119 6.29 -2.53 23.50
C GLU A 119 5.77 -2.07 22.14
N THR A 120 5.92 -0.77 21.84
CA THR A 120 5.49 -0.21 20.55
C THR A 120 6.19 1.10 20.21
N SER A 121 6.20 1.44 18.92
CA SER A 121 6.58 2.74 18.36
C SER A 121 5.42 3.75 18.33
N LEU A 122 4.19 3.26 18.52
CA LEU A 122 2.96 4.04 18.41
C LEU A 122 2.86 5.08 19.54
N ASN A 123 2.08 6.12 19.29
CA ASN A 123 1.63 6.99 20.37
C ASN A 123 0.60 6.22 21.19
N ALA A 124 0.93 5.86 22.43
CA ALA A 124 0.12 4.95 23.23
C ALA A 124 0.21 5.25 24.73
N VAL A 125 -0.81 4.83 25.48
CA VAL A 125 -0.89 4.92 26.94
C VAL A 125 -1.57 3.67 27.50
N ILE A 126 -1.06 3.15 28.61
CA ILE A 126 -1.69 2.06 29.36
C ILE A 126 -2.79 2.64 30.25
N THR A 127 -3.98 2.05 30.16
CA THR A 127 -5.15 2.44 30.98
C THR A 127 -5.33 1.53 32.19
N ASN A 128 -4.94 0.26 32.09
CA ASN A 128 -4.86 -0.71 33.18
C ASN A 128 -3.97 -1.88 32.75
N ASP A 129 -3.78 -2.89 33.62
CA ASP A 129 -2.90 -4.04 33.38
C ASP A 129 -3.28 -4.95 32.19
N SER A 130 -4.41 -4.70 31.54
CA SER A 130 -4.89 -5.49 30.40
C SER A 130 -5.19 -4.65 29.16
N CYS A 131 -5.12 -3.31 29.25
CA CYS A 131 -5.62 -2.41 28.21
C CYS A 131 -4.63 -1.30 27.82
N LEU A 132 -4.42 -1.18 26.51
CA LEU A 132 -3.61 -0.13 25.88
C LEU A 132 -4.50 0.71 24.95
N VAL A 133 -4.43 2.03 25.10
CA VAL A 133 -4.98 2.98 24.12
C VAL A 133 -3.85 3.49 23.24
N PHE A 134 -4.05 3.52 21.93
CA PHE A 134 -3.10 4.10 20.99
C PHE A 134 -3.81 4.92 19.91
N GLN A 135 -3.05 5.83 19.31
CA GLN A 135 -3.47 6.56 18.12
C GLN A 135 -2.81 5.93 16.90
N ALA A 136 -3.62 5.53 15.93
CA ALA A 136 -3.14 4.95 14.68
C ALA A 136 -2.28 5.96 13.90
N PRO A 137 -1.28 5.49 13.13
CA PRO A 137 -0.46 6.33 12.27
C PRO A 137 -1.28 7.27 11.37
N ILE A 138 -0.72 8.44 11.10
CA ILE A 138 -1.33 9.45 10.23
C ILE A 138 -1.12 9.16 8.74
N PHE A 139 -0.28 8.16 8.44
CA PHE A 139 -0.01 7.64 7.10
C PHE A 139 -0.45 6.19 7.02
N ILE A 140 -0.85 5.76 5.83
CA ILE A 140 -1.11 4.35 5.54
C ILE A 140 0.15 3.51 5.81
N GLY A 141 0.04 2.28 6.33
CA GLY A 141 1.21 1.43 6.62
C GLY A 141 1.00 0.45 7.77
N THR A 142 2.10 -0.19 8.20
CA THR A 142 2.08 -1.18 9.28
C THR A 142 2.91 -0.78 10.49
N GLU A 143 2.44 -1.11 11.68
CA GLU A 143 3.16 -1.00 12.95
C GLU A 143 2.89 -2.25 13.79
N ALA A 144 3.66 -2.45 14.87
CA ALA A 144 3.49 -3.60 15.75
C ALA A 144 3.44 -3.20 17.23
N ILE A 145 2.71 -4.00 17.99
CA ILE A 145 2.67 -3.96 19.45
C ILE A 145 3.12 -5.34 19.92
N GLN A 146 4.27 -5.41 20.59
CA GLN A 146 4.75 -6.63 21.24
C GLN A 146 4.23 -6.66 22.68
N LEU A 147 3.82 -7.86 23.11
CA LEU A 147 3.18 -8.10 24.38
C LEU A 147 3.97 -9.15 25.15
N HIS A 148 4.20 -8.93 26.44
CA HIS A 148 4.75 -9.93 27.35
C HIS A 148 3.74 -10.24 28.46
N THR A 149 3.43 -11.53 28.63
CA THR A 149 2.28 -11.98 29.44
C THR A 149 2.65 -13.02 30.51
N TYR A 150 1.95 -13.03 31.65
CA TYR A 150 2.19 -13.98 32.77
C TYR A 150 1.43 -15.30 32.60
N PRO A 151 1.91 -16.48 33.07
CA PRO A 151 3.17 -16.77 33.79
C PRO A 151 4.34 -17.17 32.87
N GLN A 152 4.03 -17.57 31.65
CA GLN A 152 5.00 -18.21 30.75
C GLN A 152 5.91 -17.20 30.03
N ASN A 153 5.66 -15.90 30.20
CA ASN A 153 6.42 -14.82 29.58
C ASN A 153 6.49 -15.01 28.04
N ASP A 154 5.38 -15.50 27.47
CA ASP A 154 5.21 -15.66 26.04
C ASP A 154 5.16 -14.28 25.40
N THR A 155 6.05 -14.06 24.43
CA THR A 155 6.02 -12.88 23.59
C THR A 155 4.99 -13.09 22.48
N LYS A 156 3.94 -12.27 22.49
CA LYS A 156 2.93 -12.21 21.43
C LYS A 156 3.06 -10.90 20.66
N LYS A 157 2.54 -10.86 19.44
CA LYS A 157 2.64 -9.69 18.56
C LYS A 157 1.27 -9.37 17.96
N ILE A 158 0.81 -8.14 18.17
CA ILE A 158 -0.31 -7.58 17.43
C ILE A 158 0.25 -6.69 16.32
N ASN A 159 -0.13 -6.96 15.08
CA ASN A 159 0.20 -6.11 13.94
C ASN A 159 -0.97 -5.16 13.67
N ILE A 160 -0.66 -3.91 13.38
CA ILE A 160 -1.63 -2.87 13.06
C ILE A 160 -1.52 -2.56 11.57
N ALA A 161 -2.62 -2.66 10.85
CA ALA A 161 -2.75 -2.33 9.43
C ALA A 161 -3.55 -1.02 9.29
N THR A 162 -2.85 0.09 9.08
CA THR A 162 -3.47 1.41 8.97
C THR A 162 -3.85 1.68 7.53
N GLY A 163 -5.15 1.86 7.25
CA GLY A 163 -5.68 2.13 5.92
C GLY A 163 -5.58 0.96 4.93
N MET A 164 -5.37 -0.26 5.43
CA MET A 164 -5.19 -1.47 4.62
C MET A 164 -6.18 -2.57 5.04
N LYS A 165 -6.42 -3.52 4.15
CA LYS A 165 -7.16 -4.75 4.40
C LYS A 165 -6.22 -5.93 4.53
N PHE A 166 -6.42 -6.74 5.56
CA PHE A 166 -5.75 -8.03 5.72
C PHE A 166 -6.63 -9.12 5.12
N LEU A 167 -6.10 -9.83 4.13
CA LEU A 167 -6.78 -10.90 3.42
C LEU A 167 -5.97 -12.19 3.56
N ASN A 168 -6.62 -13.27 3.99
CA ASN A 168 -5.96 -14.56 4.21
C ASN A 168 -6.75 -15.66 3.50
N PHE A 169 -6.13 -16.24 2.48
CA PHE A 169 -6.72 -17.26 1.62
C PHE A 169 -6.13 -18.62 1.97
N LYS A 170 -6.98 -19.63 2.20
CA LYS A 170 -6.60 -20.98 2.64
C LYS A 170 -7.11 -22.02 1.64
N LYS A 171 -6.45 -22.09 0.48
CA LYS A 171 -6.90 -22.87 -0.70
C LYS A 171 -8.26 -22.40 -1.21
N ASP A 172 -8.45 -21.09 -1.22
CA ASP A 172 -9.69 -20.49 -1.68
C ASP A 172 -9.74 -20.58 -3.21
N GLU A 173 -10.90 -20.90 -3.76
CA GLU A 173 -11.09 -20.96 -5.21
C GLU A 173 -11.45 -19.58 -5.73
N ILE A 174 -10.73 -19.13 -6.76
CA ILE A 174 -10.88 -17.82 -7.39
C ILE A 174 -11.15 -18.02 -8.87
N MET A 175 -12.17 -17.34 -9.38
CA MET A 175 -12.41 -17.24 -10.82
C MET A 175 -11.58 -16.09 -11.39
N LEU A 176 -10.65 -16.41 -12.28
CA LEU A 176 -9.89 -15.45 -13.07
C LEU A 176 -10.39 -15.44 -14.50
N GLY A 177 -9.95 -14.45 -15.28
CA GLY A 177 -10.33 -14.30 -16.68
C GLY A 177 -11.74 -13.78 -16.93
N TYR A 178 -12.06 -13.61 -18.20
CA TYR A 178 -13.35 -13.18 -18.73
C TYR A 178 -13.69 -14.00 -19.98
N ASN A 179 -14.79 -14.77 -19.93
CA ASN A 179 -15.29 -15.40 -21.13
C ASN A 179 -16.00 -14.37 -22.02
N LYS A 180 -15.68 -14.45 -23.32
CA LYS A 180 -16.27 -13.71 -24.45
C LYS A 180 -17.76 -13.43 -24.22
N HIS A 181 -18.18 -12.17 -24.39
CA HIS A 181 -19.56 -11.88 -24.76
C HIS A 181 -19.56 -11.03 -26.03
N ASN A 182 -20.35 -11.49 -27.00
CA ASN A 182 -20.73 -10.85 -28.25
C ASN A 182 -20.95 -9.34 -28.11
N ILE A 183 -19.88 -8.54 -28.09
CA ILE A 183 -19.98 -7.16 -28.50
C ILE A 183 -20.07 -7.24 -30.02
N ARG A 184 -21.31 -7.24 -30.55
CA ARG A 184 -21.57 -6.90 -31.95
C ARG A 184 -21.07 -5.46 -32.19
N LYS A 185 -19.77 -5.24 -32.26
CA LYS A 185 -19.20 -4.04 -32.88
C LYS A 185 -18.85 -4.41 -34.32
N LYS A 186 -19.69 -3.89 -35.22
CA LYS A 186 -19.44 -3.84 -36.66
C LYS A 186 -18.04 -3.26 -36.89
N LYS A 187 -17.26 -3.95 -37.74
CA LYS A 187 -16.18 -3.44 -38.59
C LYS A 187 -15.22 -2.43 -37.93
N LEU A 188 -14.26 -2.94 -37.17
CA LEU A 188 -12.85 -2.54 -37.28
C LEU A 188 -12.03 -3.78 -36.90
N ASN A 189 -10.97 -4.07 -37.64
CA ASN A 189 -9.99 -5.13 -37.32
C ASN A 189 -9.32 -4.80 -35.97
N THR A 190 -9.98 -5.10 -34.85
CA THR A 190 -9.38 -5.00 -33.53
C THR A 190 -9.23 -6.41 -33.00
N ASP A 191 -7.98 -6.81 -32.79
CA ASP A 191 -7.55 -8.13 -32.35
C ASP A 191 -8.33 -8.58 -31.10
N ILE A 192 -8.60 -9.88 -31.04
CA ILE A 192 -9.49 -10.47 -30.04
C ILE A 192 -8.69 -10.66 -28.75
N GLU A 193 -9.03 -9.91 -27.70
CA GLU A 193 -8.44 -10.13 -26.38
C GLU A 193 -9.00 -11.40 -25.73
N GLU A 194 -8.22 -12.48 -25.74
CA GLU A 194 -8.56 -13.74 -25.09
C GLU A 194 -7.89 -13.86 -23.71
N ASP A 195 -8.63 -13.58 -22.62
CA ASP A 195 -8.27 -13.99 -21.25
C ASP A 195 -9.36 -14.94 -20.74
N PRO A 196 -9.31 -16.23 -21.09
CA PRO A 196 -10.39 -17.17 -20.80
C PRO A 196 -10.62 -17.32 -19.30
N GLU A 197 -11.89 -17.52 -18.92
CA GLU A 197 -12.21 -17.82 -17.52
C GLU A 197 -11.53 -19.12 -17.09
N ARG A 198 -10.90 -19.07 -15.93
CA ARG A 198 -10.21 -20.21 -15.32
C ARG A 198 -10.41 -20.18 -13.82
N LEU A 199 -10.68 -21.35 -13.27
CA LEU A 199 -10.77 -21.54 -11.82
C LEU A 199 -9.39 -21.91 -11.29
N VAL A 200 -8.91 -21.15 -10.32
CA VAL A 200 -7.63 -21.39 -9.65
C VAL A 200 -7.84 -21.50 -8.15
N SER A 201 -6.99 -22.24 -7.46
CA SER A 201 -6.90 -22.20 -6.00
C SER A 201 -5.75 -21.29 -5.58
N ILE A 202 -5.95 -20.53 -4.51
CA ILE A 202 -4.91 -19.68 -3.92
C ILE A 202 -4.74 -19.97 -2.43
N THR A 203 -3.49 -20.13 -2.02
CA THR A 203 -3.09 -20.01 -0.61
C THR A 203 -2.15 -18.82 -0.50
N ALA A 204 -2.57 -17.76 0.18
CA ALA A 204 -1.78 -16.54 0.28
C ALA A 204 -2.27 -15.66 1.43
N THR A 205 -1.38 -14.82 1.94
CA THR A 205 -1.74 -13.78 2.90
C THR A 205 -1.31 -12.42 2.36
N TYR A 206 -2.24 -11.48 2.27
CA TYR A 206 -2.00 -10.15 1.73
C TYR A 206 -2.38 -9.04 2.70
N LEU A 207 -1.61 -7.97 2.67
CA LEU A 207 -2.13 -6.65 2.96
C LEU A 207 -2.39 -5.92 1.65
N VAL A 208 -3.56 -5.32 1.52
CA VAL A 208 -3.99 -4.59 0.33
C VAL A 208 -4.41 -3.19 0.74
N ASP A 209 -3.93 -2.17 0.05
CA ASP A 209 -4.42 -0.82 0.28
C ASP A 209 -5.94 -0.76 0.06
N LYS A 210 -6.65 -0.20 1.05
CA LYS A 210 -8.11 -0.15 1.05
C LYS A 210 -8.66 0.75 -0.07
N TYR A 211 -7.88 1.77 -0.41
CA TYR A 211 -8.15 2.79 -1.41
C TYR A 211 -6.95 2.91 -2.37
N PRO A 212 -7.12 3.46 -3.58
CA PRO A 212 -6.00 3.95 -4.37
C PRO A 212 -5.16 4.96 -3.56
N VAL A 213 -3.87 5.08 -3.88
CA VAL A 213 -2.97 6.06 -3.25
C VAL A 213 -3.52 7.48 -3.48
N THR A 214 -3.50 8.31 -2.44
CA THR A 214 -4.02 9.67 -2.47
C THR A 214 -2.92 10.70 -2.72
N ASN A 215 -3.31 11.92 -3.11
CA ASN A 215 -2.40 13.02 -3.39
C ASN A 215 -1.51 13.36 -2.17
N CYS A 216 -2.09 13.43 -0.97
CA CYS A 216 -1.35 13.68 0.27
C CYS A 216 -0.33 12.57 0.53
N GLU A 217 -0.73 11.30 0.49
CA GLU A 217 0.20 10.18 0.72
C GLU A 217 1.37 10.20 -0.26
N PHE A 218 1.08 10.45 -1.54
CA PHE A 218 2.08 10.54 -2.60
C PHE A 218 3.07 11.69 -2.36
N VAL A 219 2.57 12.90 -2.11
CA VAL A 219 3.38 14.10 -1.87
C VAL A 219 4.23 13.97 -0.61
N GLN A 220 3.66 13.43 0.48
CA GLN A 220 4.37 13.30 1.74
C GLN A 220 5.51 12.28 1.64
N LEU A 221 5.28 11.14 0.97
CA LEU A 221 6.29 10.09 0.85
C LEU A 221 7.40 10.45 -0.15
N LEU A 222 7.06 11.12 -1.26
CA LEU A 222 8.02 11.52 -2.29
C LEU A 222 8.43 12.99 -2.18
N TRP A 223 8.25 13.62 -1.01
CA TRP A 223 8.44 15.04 -0.81
C TRP A 223 9.76 15.56 -1.39
N ASP A 224 10.88 14.91 -1.08
CA ASP A 224 12.21 15.34 -1.52
C ASP A 224 12.48 15.04 -3.01
N SER A 225 11.71 14.13 -3.61
CA SER A 225 11.79 13.81 -5.05
C SER A 225 10.97 14.76 -5.94
N ILE A 226 10.04 15.53 -5.36
CA ILE A 226 9.21 16.50 -6.09
C ILE A 226 9.93 17.85 -6.09
N PRO A 227 10.48 18.33 -7.22
CA PRO A 227 11.16 19.61 -7.29
C PRO A 227 10.19 20.79 -7.21
N ALA A 228 10.72 22.00 -7.00
CA ALA A 228 9.93 23.23 -7.02
C ALA A 228 9.58 23.70 -8.46
N THR A 229 10.37 23.29 -9.44
CA THR A 229 10.22 23.62 -10.85
C THR A 229 10.49 22.40 -11.73
N SER A 230 9.92 22.38 -12.94
CA SER A 230 10.15 21.28 -13.89
C SER A 230 11.38 21.57 -14.74
N SER A 231 12.23 20.56 -14.93
CA SER A 231 13.32 20.58 -15.91
C SER A 231 12.88 20.15 -17.32
N TYR A 232 11.63 19.70 -17.48
CA TYR A 232 11.09 19.29 -18.79
C TYR A 232 10.76 20.49 -19.67
N LYS A 233 11.19 20.43 -20.93
CA LYS A 233 10.98 21.50 -21.93
C LYS A 233 9.59 21.49 -22.57
N ASN A 234 8.91 20.34 -22.64
CA ASN A 234 7.60 20.22 -23.27
C ASN A 234 6.49 20.85 -22.38
N PRO A 235 5.80 21.92 -22.82
CA PRO A 235 4.81 22.61 -22.00
C PRO A 235 3.58 21.77 -21.64
N GLY A 236 3.08 20.96 -22.57
CA GLY A 236 1.90 20.11 -22.32
C GLY A 236 2.18 19.02 -21.30
N TYR A 237 3.33 18.35 -21.42
CA TYR A 237 3.77 17.33 -20.46
C TYR A 237 4.00 17.95 -19.07
N LYS A 238 4.66 19.12 -19.02
CA LYS A 238 4.89 19.86 -17.77
C LYS A 238 3.58 20.19 -17.06
N LYS A 239 2.58 20.69 -17.80
CA LYS A 239 1.24 20.99 -17.27
C LYS A 239 0.56 19.72 -16.73
N MET A 240 0.55 18.65 -17.53
CA MET A 240 -0.21 17.43 -17.23
C MET A 240 0.39 16.60 -16.08
N HIS A 241 1.72 16.55 -15.93
CA HIS A 241 2.37 15.60 -15.03
C HIS A 241 3.24 16.22 -13.95
N HIS A 242 3.54 17.52 -13.99
CA HIS A 242 4.50 18.13 -13.05
C HIS A 242 3.85 19.28 -12.27
N GLU A 243 3.22 20.23 -12.97
CA GLU A 243 2.67 21.45 -12.36
C GLU A 243 1.60 21.16 -11.30
N ASN A 244 0.74 20.16 -11.53
CA ASN A 244 -0.24 19.74 -10.53
C ASN A 244 0.45 19.26 -9.24
N TRP A 245 1.46 18.40 -9.33
CA TRP A 245 2.20 17.91 -8.16
C TRP A 245 2.93 19.03 -7.41
N PHE A 246 3.46 20.02 -8.13
CA PHE A 246 4.12 21.17 -7.51
C PHE A 246 3.12 22.07 -6.81
N SER A 247 1.94 22.27 -7.41
CA SER A 247 0.84 23.02 -6.80
C SER A 247 0.37 22.36 -5.52
N ILE A 248 0.11 21.04 -5.55
CA ILE A 248 -0.27 20.26 -4.36
C ILE A 248 0.83 20.36 -3.30
N LYS A 249 2.10 20.11 -3.63
CA LYS A 249 3.21 20.22 -2.68
C LYS A 249 3.33 21.61 -2.06
N LYS A 250 3.13 22.66 -2.85
CA LYS A 250 3.18 24.06 -2.37
C LYS A 250 2.02 24.38 -1.41
N ALA A 251 0.85 23.76 -1.63
CA ALA A 251 -0.30 23.90 -0.76
C ALA A 251 -0.23 23.00 0.50
N SER A 252 0.61 21.96 0.47
CA SER A 252 0.80 21.01 1.57
C SER A 252 1.84 21.45 2.59
N ILE A 253 1.66 20.98 3.83
CA ILE A 253 2.64 21.12 4.91
C ILE A 253 3.35 19.77 5.10
N ARG A 254 4.68 19.76 5.10
CA ARG A 254 5.45 18.53 5.28
C ARG A 254 5.11 17.87 6.62
N ASN A 255 4.81 16.59 6.58
CA ASN A 255 4.37 15.73 7.69
C ASN A 255 3.01 16.10 8.29
N GLU A 256 2.13 16.75 7.55
CA GLU A 256 0.75 16.94 7.98
C GLU A 256 -0.06 15.64 7.93
N ASN A 257 -1.19 15.63 8.65
CA ASN A 257 -2.09 14.48 8.66
C ASN A 257 -2.77 14.33 7.30
N CYS A 258 -2.57 13.19 6.64
CA CYS A 258 -3.31 12.90 5.42
C CYS A 258 -4.72 12.42 5.74
N PRO A 259 -5.79 13.08 5.26
CA PRO A 259 -7.16 12.64 5.47
C PRO A 259 -7.41 11.21 4.98
N VAL A 260 -8.33 10.50 5.63
CA VAL A 260 -8.73 9.14 5.21
C VAL A 260 -9.34 9.17 3.81
N HIS A 261 -10.16 10.18 3.53
CA HIS A 261 -10.86 10.39 2.26
C HIS A 261 -10.24 11.55 1.48
N ASP A 262 -8.91 11.52 1.32
CA ASP A 262 -8.21 12.45 0.45
C ASP A 262 -8.44 12.10 -1.04
N THR A 263 -8.12 13.05 -1.90
CA THR A 263 -8.27 12.97 -3.36
C THR A 263 -7.25 12.02 -3.98
N VAL A 264 -7.65 11.23 -4.98
CA VAL A 264 -6.80 10.20 -5.62
C VAL A 264 -5.58 10.78 -6.37
N ALA A 265 -4.44 10.10 -6.25
CA ALA A 265 -3.23 10.38 -7.03
C ALA A 265 -3.35 9.80 -8.45
N LYS A 266 -3.99 10.52 -9.37
CA LYS A 266 -4.32 10.01 -10.72
C LYS A 266 -3.33 10.36 -11.84
N SER A 267 -2.30 11.18 -11.56
CA SER A 267 -1.28 11.59 -12.53
C SER A 267 0.08 10.95 -12.25
N VAL A 268 0.12 9.62 -12.07
CA VAL A 268 1.32 8.89 -11.67
C VAL A 268 1.80 7.96 -12.80
N SER A 269 3.09 8.01 -13.11
CA SER A 269 3.72 7.06 -14.05
C SER A 269 4.02 5.72 -13.38
N LEU A 270 4.23 4.67 -14.17
CA LEU A 270 4.62 3.35 -13.64
C LEU A 270 5.92 3.43 -12.82
N TYR A 271 6.92 4.16 -13.31
CA TYR A 271 8.19 4.34 -12.61
C TYR A 271 8.02 5.09 -11.27
N GLN A 272 7.17 6.13 -11.22
CA GLN A 272 6.85 6.82 -9.97
C GLN A 272 6.11 5.91 -8.97
N ALA A 273 5.17 5.10 -9.44
CA ALA A 273 4.44 4.15 -8.59
C ALA A 273 5.39 3.09 -7.97
N MET A 274 6.34 2.57 -8.77
CA MET A 274 7.37 1.65 -8.26
C MET A 274 8.34 2.32 -7.27
N LYS A 275 8.75 3.58 -7.53
CA LYS A 275 9.55 4.36 -6.57
C LYS A 275 8.79 4.59 -5.26
N TYR A 276 7.50 4.92 -5.34
CA TYR A 276 6.63 5.09 -4.18
C TYR A 276 6.53 3.78 -3.37
N ALA A 277 6.34 2.64 -4.03
CA ALA A 277 6.31 1.32 -3.37
C ALA A 277 7.60 0.99 -2.61
N ASN A 278 8.76 1.24 -3.24
CA ASN A 278 10.06 1.09 -2.58
C ASN A 278 10.23 2.06 -1.40
N ALA A 279 9.88 3.33 -1.58
CA ALA A 279 9.94 4.32 -0.51
C ALA A 279 9.05 3.93 0.68
N ARG A 280 7.87 3.37 0.42
CA ARG A 280 6.94 2.89 1.45
C ARG A 280 7.52 1.70 2.21
N SER A 281 8.19 0.80 1.49
CA SER A 281 8.89 -0.35 2.06
C SER A 281 10.01 0.12 3.00
N LEU A 282 10.87 1.04 2.53
CA LEU A 282 11.98 1.57 3.31
C LEU A 282 11.51 2.32 4.56
N ARG A 283 10.42 3.09 4.46
CA ARG A 283 9.83 3.80 5.61
C ARG A 283 9.46 2.85 6.75
N GLU A 284 9.10 1.61 6.44
CA GLU A 284 8.70 0.58 7.39
C GLU A 284 9.84 -0.41 7.70
N GLY A 285 11.06 -0.14 7.23
CA GLY A 285 12.23 -1.02 7.43
C GLY A 285 12.18 -2.33 6.65
N LEU A 286 11.38 -2.39 5.58
CA LEU A 286 11.20 -3.56 4.72
C LEU A 286 12.19 -3.54 3.55
N LYS A 287 12.45 -4.71 2.97
CA LYS A 287 13.28 -4.85 1.78
C LYS A 287 12.49 -4.36 0.54
N PRO A 288 12.99 -3.40 -0.25
CA PRO A 288 12.33 -2.93 -1.48
C PRO A 288 12.08 -4.06 -2.47
N TYR A 289 10.96 -4.00 -3.20
CA TYR A 289 10.59 -5.02 -4.19
C TYR A 289 11.22 -4.79 -5.55
N TYR A 290 11.38 -3.53 -5.97
CA TYR A 290 11.92 -3.18 -7.29
C TYR A 290 13.39 -2.80 -7.21
N ILE A 291 14.22 -3.36 -8.07
CA ILE A 291 15.62 -3.00 -8.27
C ILE A 291 15.74 -2.32 -9.63
N PHE A 292 16.29 -1.10 -9.64
CA PHE A 292 16.45 -0.29 -10.84
C PHE A 292 17.90 -0.33 -11.33
N SER A 293 18.11 -0.57 -12.63
CA SER A 293 19.43 -0.52 -13.26
C SER A 293 19.38 0.12 -14.64
N ALA A 294 20.53 0.61 -15.12
CA ALA A 294 20.65 1.14 -16.46
C ALA A 294 20.34 0.09 -17.53
N THR A 295 19.92 0.53 -18.71
CA THR A 295 19.67 -0.31 -19.88
C THR A 295 19.95 0.50 -21.14
N ASP A 296 20.41 -0.19 -22.18
CA ASP A 296 20.59 0.36 -23.53
C ASP A 296 19.36 0.11 -24.43
N SER A 297 18.29 -0.50 -23.88
CA SER A 297 17.05 -0.72 -24.63
C SER A 297 16.38 0.61 -24.98
N LEU A 298 15.76 0.64 -26.15
CA LEU A 298 15.02 1.79 -26.67
C LEU A 298 13.50 1.59 -26.66
N ASP A 299 13.04 0.45 -26.13
CA ASP A 299 11.63 0.09 -26.04
C ASP A 299 11.29 -0.54 -24.68
N GLU A 300 10.05 -0.35 -24.24
CA GLU A 300 9.47 -1.05 -23.10
C GLU A 300 9.24 -2.52 -23.45
N ALA A 301 9.50 -3.41 -22.49
CA ALA A 301 9.36 -4.85 -22.72
C ALA A 301 9.23 -5.64 -21.43
N ILE A 302 8.42 -6.71 -21.46
CA ILE A 302 8.52 -7.82 -20.52
C ILE A 302 9.63 -8.76 -21.01
N LEU A 303 10.73 -8.86 -20.26
CA LEU A 303 11.85 -9.71 -20.62
C LEU A 303 11.67 -11.14 -20.11
N SER A 304 11.21 -11.26 -18.87
CA SER A 304 10.88 -12.53 -18.18
C SER A 304 10.14 -12.20 -16.89
N ASN A 305 9.65 -13.22 -16.18
CA ASN A 305 9.01 -13.02 -14.88
C ASN A 305 9.94 -12.23 -13.94
N GLY A 306 9.44 -11.07 -13.48
CA GLY A 306 10.18 -10.19 -12.58
C GLY A 306 11.26 -9.34 -13.25
N ARG A 307 11.34 -9.29 -14.59
CA ARG A 307 12.32 -8.48 -15.33
C ARG A 307 11.67 -7.73 -16.48
N TYR A 308 11.78 -6.42 -16.43
CA TYR A 308 11.05 -5.51 -17.32
C TYR A 308 11.94 -4.35 -17.74
N ILE A 309 11.63 -3.76 -18.89
CA ILE A 309 12.09 -2.43 -19.29
C ILE A 309 10.88 -1.51 -19.30
N ILE A 310 10.96 -0.40 -18.58
CA ILE A 310 9.89 0.60 -18.50
C ILE A 310 10.41 1.98 -18.85
N GLY A 311 9.53 2.87 -19.27
CA GLY A 311 9.83 4.28 -19.41
C GLY A 311 10.23 4.91 -18.08
N ARG A 312 11.35 5.64 -18.08
CA ARG A 312 11.93 6.31 -16.92
C ARG A 312 11.30 7.69 -16.72
N TRP A 313 9.99 7.70 -16.51
CA TRP A 313 9.21 8.92 -16.35
C TRP A 313 9.10 9.29 -14.87
N ASP A 314 9.85 10.27 -14.40
CA ASP A 314 9.66 10.88 -13.08
C ASP A 314 9.83 12.40 -13.14
N PHE A 315 10.03 13.05 -11.99
CA PHE A 315 10.19 14.51 -11.94
C PHE A 315 11.52 15.02 -12.52
N SER A 316 12.44 14.13 -12.92
CA SER A 316 13.74 14.46 -13.51
C SER A 316 13.76 14.16 -15.00
N PHE A 317 14.44 14.99 -15.78
CA PHE A 317 14.57 14.80 -17.22
C PHE A 317 15.70 13.82 -17.55
N HIS A 318 15.40 12.70 -18.21
CA HIS A 318 16.37 11.64 -18.56
C HIS A 318 16.54 11.48 -20.08
N HIS A 319 17.07 12.51 -20.76
CA HIS A 319 17.19 12.51 -22.23
C HIS A 319 17.97 11.32 -22.80
N ASP A 320 19.12 11.02 -22.19
CA ASP A 320 20.05 10.01 -22.72
C ASP A 320 19.77 8.59 -22.20
N ALA A 321 18.77 8.46 -21.31
CA ALA A 321 18.35 7.19 -20.72
C ALA A 321 16.83 7.21 -20.45
N PRO A 322 15.99 7.26 -21.51
CA PRO A 322 14.54 7.37 -21.39
C PRO A 322 13.89 6.10 -20.85
N TYR A 323 14.62 4.98 -20.78
CA TYR A 323 14.17 3.70 -20.23
C TYR A 323 15.04 3.25 -19.06
N ILE A 324 14.48 2.37 -18.25
CA ILE A 324 15.15 1.77 -17.10
C ILE A 324 14.82 0.29 -16.99
N MET A 325 15.81 -0.52 -16.64
CA MET A 325 15.59 -1.92 -16.34
C MET A 325 15.09 -2.06 -14.90
N VAL A 326 14.04 -2.85 -14.73
CA VAL A 326 13.47 -3.21 -13.43
C VAL A 326 13.65 -4.71 -13.24
N THR A 327 14.24 -5.11 -12.12
CA THR A 327 14.27 -6.49 -11.65
C THR A 327 13.57 -6.58 -10.31
N THR A 328 12.77 -7.62 -10.08
CA THR A 328 12.08 -7.83 -8.81
C THR A 328 12.95 -8.63 -7.84
N GLU A 329 12.93 -8.23 -6.58
CA GLU A 329 13.61 -8.91 -5.49
C GLU A 329 12.70 -10.01 -4.92
N LYS A 330 13.05 -11.28 -5.16
CA LYS A 330 12.21 -12.44 -4.77
C LYS A 330 12.04 -12.57 -3.26
N GLU A 331 13.06 -12.20 -2.50
CA GLU A 331 13.03 -12.26 -1.04
C GLU A 331 12.54 -10.94 -0.41
N SER A 332 11.98 -10.03 -1.22
CA SER A 332 11.43 -8.79 -0.70
C SER A 332 10.16 -9.10 0.09
N ASP A 333 10.09 -8.54 1.30
CA ASP A 333 8.90 -8.50 2.12
C ASP A 333 8.19 -7.14 2.01
N GLY A 334 8.54 -6.34 1.00
CA GLY A 334 8.08 -4.98 0.78
C GLY A 334 6.78 -4.87 -0.01
N TYR A 335 6.39 -3.63 -0.25
CA TYR A 335 5.21 -3.28 -1.04
C TYR A 335 5.50 -3.32 -2.54
N ARG A 336 4.47 -3.63 -3.31
CA ARG A 336 4.49 -3.62 -4.77
C ARG A 336 3.10 -3.36 -5.36
N LEU A 337 3.08 -3.05 -6.65
CA LEU A 337 1.85 -3.10 -7.45
C LEU A 337 1.32 -4.55 -7.52
N PRO A 338 -0.01 -4.73 -7.60
CA PRO A 338 -0.59 -6.04 -7.84
C PRO A 338 -0.24 -6.53 -9.25
N TYR A 339 -0.05 -7.84 -9.39
CA TYR A 339 -0.08 -8.49 -10.69
C TYR A 339 -1.52 -8.62 -11.18
N TYR A 340 -1.69 -8.86 -12.48
CA TYR A 340 -2.99 -9.00 -13.14
C TYR A 340 -3.97 -9.91 -12.39
N ASP A 341 -3.55 -11.15 -12.11
CA ASP A 341 -4.39 -12.17 -11.47
C ASP A 341 -4.76 -11.77 -10.02
N GLU A 342 -3.85 -11.12 -9.31
CA GLU A 342 -4.10 -10.57 -7.97
C GLU A 342 -5.12 -9.44 -8.02
N TRP A 343 -4.95 -8.49 -8.94
CA TRP A 343 -5.90 -7.37 -9.09
C TRP A 343 -7.29 -7.88 -9.45
N MET A 344 -7.40 -8.86 -10.36
CA MET A 344 -8.68 -9.49 -10.71
C MET A 344 -9.35 -10.15 -9.52
N MET A 345 -8.60 -10.93 -8.75
CA MET A 345 -9.08 -11.54 -7.51
C MET A 345 -9.60 -10.47 -6.56
N PHE A 346 -8.83 -9.40 -6.33
CA PHE A 346 -9.21 -8.31 -5.46
C PHE A 346 -10.45 -7.58 -5.96
N ALA A 347 -10.58 -7.34 -7.26
CA ALA A 347 -11.70 -6.63 -7.86
C ALA A 347 -13.01 -7.40 -7.73
N ARG A 348 -12.98 -8.73 -7.90
CA ARG A 348 -14.14 -9.63 -7.72
C ARG A 348 -14.61 -9.75 -6.27
N GLY A 349 -13.74 -9.44 -5.30
CA GLY A 349 -14.14 -9.31 -3.89
C GLY A 349 -14.72 -10.58 -3.27
N GLY A 350 -14.29 -11.76 -3.73
CA GLY A 350 -14.76 -13.07 -3.23
C GLY A 350 -15.94 -13.66 -3.99
N ASP A 351 -16.50 -12.96 -4.98
CA ASP A 351 -17.54 -13.51 -5.83
C ASP A 351 -16.94 -14.45 -6.90
N LYS A 352 -17.39 -15.70 -6.88
CA LYS A 352 -16.96 -16.76 -7.82
C LYS A 352 -17.71 -16.76 -9.15
N LYS A 353 -18.83 -16.03 -9.25
CA LYS A 353 -19.74 -16.03 -10.41
C LYS A 353 -19.75 -14.69 -11.12
N MET A 354 -19.78 -13.61 -10.36
CA MET A 354 -19.94 -12.26 -10.88
C MET A 354 -18.60 -11.64 -11.25
N LYS A 355 -18.61 -10.81 -12.30
CA LYS A 355 -17.42 -10.13 -12.84
C LYS A 355 -17.09 -8.83 -12.09
N ALA A 356 -18.05 -8.29 -11.35
CA ALA A 356 -17.91 -7.07 -10.57
C ALA A 356 -18.80 -7.15 -9.30
N PRO A 357 -18.58 -6.27 -8.30
CA PRO A 357 -19.32 -6.27 -7.03
C PRO A 357 -20.83 -6.06 -7.18
N TRP A 358 -21.26 -5.41 -8.26
CA TRP A 358 -22.68 -5.17 -8.60
C TRP A 358 -23.30 -6.27 -9.48
N GLY A 359 -22.58 -7.38 -9.71
CA GLY A 359 -23.10 -8.50 -10.47
C GLY A 359 -22.68 -8.51 -11.94
N ASN A 360 -23.67 -8.51 -12.84
CA ASN A 360 -23.48 -8.72 -14.28
C ASN A 360 -23.63 -7.41 -15.08
N ALA A 361 -23.42 -7.49 -16.39
CA ALA A 361 -23.47 -6.33 -17.29
C ALA A 361 -24.89 -5.77 -17.51
N ALA A 362 -25.95 -6.52 -17.18
CA ALA A 362 -27.34 -6.07 -17.26
C ALA A 362 -27.80 -5.33 -15.99
N THR A 363 -26.95 -5.23 -14.97
CA THR A 363 -27.26 -4.48 -13.74
C THR A 363 -27.57 -3.02 -14.06
N PRO A 364 -28.68 -2.45 -13.55
CA PRO A 364 -29.03 -1.05 -13.74
C PRO A 364 -27.93 -0.08 -13.25
N LEU A 365 -27.74 1.03 -13.97
CA LEU A 365 -26.68 2.02 -13.68
C LEU A 365 -26.70 2.53 -12.23
N ASN A 366 -27.89 2.75 -11.66
CA ASN A 366 -28.05 3.21 -10.28
C ASN A 366 -27.52 2.20 -9.24
N GLU A 367 -27.54 0.90 -9.55
CA GLU A 367 -26.94 -0.12 -8.70
C GLU A 367 -25.42 -0.17 -8.86
N ILE A 368 -24.91 0.07 -10.07
CA ILE A 368 -23.47 0.14 -10.33
C ILE A 368 -22.85 1.38 -9.66
N GLN A 369 -23.54 2.51 -9.70
CA GLN A 369 -23.11 3.77 -9.10
C GLN A 369 -23.00 3.72 -7.57
N LYS A 370 -23.54 2.67 -6.92
CA LYS A 370 -23.29 2.42 -5.49
C LYS A 370 -21.87 1.97 -5.20
N TYR A 371 -21.14 1.45 -6.19
CA TYR A 371 -19.80 0.88 -6.05
C TYR A 371 -18.75 1.58 -6.91
N ALA A 372 -19.15 2.19 -8.03
CA ALA A 372 -18.21 2.76 -9.00
C ALA A 372 -18.63 4.13 -9.54
N ARG A 373 -17.66 5.04 -9.62
CA ARG A 373 -17.79 6.37 -10.24
C ARG A 373 -17.16 6.38 -11.62
N PHE A 374 -17.93 6.03 -12.63
CA PHE A 374 -17.46 6.08 -14.02
C PHE A 374 -17.74 7.43 -14.70
N ASN A 375 -18.43 8.35 -14.02
CA ASN A 375 -18.79 9.68 -14.52
C ASN A 375 -17.66 10.73 -14.38
N SER A 376 -16.44 10.32 -14.03
CA SER A 376 -15.30 11.20 -14.25
C SER A 376 -15.06 11.22 -15.75
N THR A 377 -15.54 12.27 -16.40
CA THR A 377 -15.09 12.68 -17.73
C THR A 377 -13.58 12.41 -17.83
N TYR A 378 -13.20 11.38 -18.57
CA TYR A 378 -11.89 11.39 -19.21
C TYR A 378 -11.93 12.67 -20.03
N ALA A 379 -11.16 13.68 -19.64
CA ALA A 379 -11.07 14.96 -20.33
C ALA A 379 -10.45 14.72 -21.71
N PHE A 380 -11.27 14.19 -22.62
CA PHE A 380 -10.98 14.10 -24.04
C PHE A 380 -11.32 15.41 -24.76
N ASP A 381 -11.93 16.38 -24.07
CA ASP A 381 -12.40 17.64 -24.65
C ASP A 381 -11.46 18.84 -24.44
N GLY A 382 -10.26 18.62 -23.89
CA GLY A 382 -9.31 19.70 -23.66
C GLY A 382 -9.77 20.73 -22.62
N THR A 383 -10.78 20.41 -21.81
CA THR A 383 -11.11 21.19 -20.62
C THR A 383 -10.25 20.74 -19.44
N ASP A 384 -9.70 21.73 -18.76
CA ASP A 384 -8.41 21.69 -18.08
C ASP A 384 -8.39 21.09 -16.66
N ASP A 385 -9.48 20.48 -16.19
CA ASP A 385 -9.54 20.03 -14.79
C ASP A 385 -9.56 18.51 -14.67
N TYR A 386 -8.37 17.97 -14.41
CA TYR A 386 -8.21 16.67 -13.76
C TYR A 386 -8.80 16.76 -12.34
N ILE A 387 -10.13 16.81 -12.19
CA ILE A 387 -10.79 16.87 -10.87
C ILE A 387 -10.47 15.58 -10.12
N SER A 388 -9.57 15.65 -9.15
CA SER A 388 -9.29 14.53 -8.27
C SER A 388 -10.38 14.50 -7.21
N GLU A 389 -11.11 13.40 -7.12
CA GLU A 389 -12.18 13.23 -6.15
C GLU A 389 -11.72 12.40 -4.94
N PRO A 390 -12.33 12.59 -3.76
CA PRO A 390 -12.06 11.78 -2.58
C PRO A 390 -12.22 10.28 -2.82
N VAL A 391 -11.33 9.48 -2.24
CA VAL A 391 -11.46 8.01 -2.20
C VAL A 391 -12.51 7.57 -1.18
N GLY A 392 -13.04 6.35 -1.35
CA GLY A 392 -13.85 5.67 -0.34
C GLY A 392 -15.25 6.25 -0.12
N GLN A 393 -15.82 6.90 -1.14
CA GLN A 393 -17.14 7.56 -1.06
C GLN A 393 -18.32 6.64 -1.39
N LEU A 394 -18.03 5.47 -1.98
CA LEU A 394 -19.02 4.49 -2.40
C LEU A 394 -18.93 3.21 -1.56
N LEU A 395 -19.76 2.21 -1.84
CA LEU A 395 -19.69 0.90 -1.18
C LEU A 395 -18.41 0.15 -1.59
N PRO A 396 -17.77 -0.58 -0.65
CA PRO A 396 -16.70 -1.49 -0.99
C PRO A 396 -17.20 -2.78 -1.64
N ASN A 397 -16.31 -3.53 -2.26
CA ASN A 397 -16.57 -4.92 -2.64
C ASN A 397 -16.56 -5.88 -1.44
N GLY A 398 -16.76 -7.19 -1.68
CA GLY A 398 -16.82 -8.20 -0.62
C GLY A 398 -15.53 -8.39 0.20
N TYR A 399 -14.39 -7.90 -0.27
CA TYR A 399 -13.14 -7.84 0.51
C TYR A 399 -12.97 -6.54 1.30
N GLY A 400 -13.92 -5.61 1.23
CA GLY A 400 -13.83 -4.31 1.88
C GLY A 400 -12.90 -3.32 1.16
N LEU A 401 -12.60 -3.56 -0.13
CA LEU A 401 -11.81 -2.68 -0.99
C LEU A 401 -12.71 -1.70 -1.73
N TYR A 402 -12.28 -0.44 -1.80
CA TYR A 402 -13.03 0.66 -2.38
C TYR A 402 -12.41 1.10 -3.70
N ASP A 403 -13.23 1.72 -4.55
CA ASP A 403 -12.83 2.34 -5.81
C ASP A 403 -11.99 1.38 -6.70
N MET A 404 -12.25 0.07 -6.62
CA MET A 404 -11.67 -0.91 -7.55
C MET A 404 -12.14 -0.65 -8.99
N PHE A 405 -13.28 0.04 -9.12
CA PHE A 405 -13.87 0.42 -10.39
C PHE A 405 -14.34 1.87 -10.35
N GLY A 406 -14.13 2.61 -11.44
CA GLY A 406 -14.34 4.05 -11.51
C GLY A 406 -13.30 4.82 -10.70
N LEU A 407 -13.54 6.12 -10.52
CA LEU A 407 -12.66 7.12 -9.90
C LEU A 407 -11.34 7.36 -10.66
N ALA A 408 -10.53 6.31 -10.83
CA ALA A 408 -9.31 6.34 -11.62
C ALA A 408 -8.94 4.91 -12.06
N ALA A 409 -8.34 4.78 -13.23
CA ALA A 409 -7.73 3.52 -13.63
C ALA A 409 -6.41 3.31 -12.87
N GLU A 410 -6.05 2.05 -12.59
CA GLU A 410 -4.90 1.68 -11.76
C GLU A 410 -3.84 0.92 -12.55
N HIS A 411 -2.56 1.24 -12.31
CA HIS A 411 -1.43 0.44 -12.79
C HIS A 411 -1.48 -0.98 -12.21
N VAL A 412 -1.44 -1.98 -13.10
CA VAL A 412 -1.40 -3.41 -12.77
C VAL A 412 -0.31 -4.10 -13.57
N LEU A 413 0.55 -4.85 -12.89
CA LEU A 413 1.72 -5.48 -13.52
C LEU A 413 1.37 -6.75 -14.29
N LEU A 414 2.14 -6.96 -15.34
CA LEU A 414 2.10 -8.15 -16.17
C LEU A 414 3.40 -8.94 -16.00
N ASP A 415 3.29 -10.21 -15.66
CA ASP A 415 4.41 -11.15 -15.58
C ASP A 415 4.64 -11.90 -16.91
N ARG A 416 3.66 -11.80 -17.81
CA ARG A 416 3.63 -12.42 -19.14
C ARG A 416 2.74 -11.62 -20.08
N ILE A 417 2.90 -11.84 -21.38
CA ILE A 417 1.95 -11.35 -22.38
C ILE A 417 0.66 -12.17 -22.22
N ILE A 418 -0.43 -11.49 -21.87
CA ILE A 418 -1.74 -12.12 -21.61
C ILE A 418 -2.81 -11.81 -22.65
N PHE A 419 -2.55 -10.89 -23.59
CA PHE A 419 -3.49 -10.54 -24.68
C PHE A 419 -2.72 -10.30 -25.98
N GLU A 420 -3.34 -10.60 -27.13
CA GLU A 420 -2.76 -10.38 -28.46
C GLU A 420 -2.43 -8.90 -28.72
N GLY A 421 -3.23 -7.97 -28.18
CA GLY A 421 -2.99 -6.52 -28.27
C GLY A 421 -2.00 -5.95 -27.24
N ASN A 422 -1.46 -6.77 -26.32
CA ASN A 422 -0.43 -6.31 -25.40
C ASN A 422 0.92 -6.23 -26.15
N LEU A 423 1.30 -5.02 -26.56
CA LEU A 423 2.54 -4.72 -27.29
C LEU A 423 3.83 -4.89 -26.45
N GLY A 424 3.85 -5.83 -25.50
CA GLY A 424 4.98 -6.11 -24.62
C GLY A 424 5.09 -5.17 -23.41
N TYR A 425 4.06 -4.37 -23.13
CA TYR A 425 4.09 -3.43 -22.02
C TYR A 425 4.07 -4.14 -20.65
N PRO A 426 4.95 -3.76 -19.70
CA PRO A 426 5.00 -4.41 -18.38
C PRO A 426 3.83 -4.11 -17.44
N SER A 427 2.93 -3.22 -17.82
CA SER A 427 1.78 -2.80 -17.04
C SER A 427 0.62 -2.46 -17.95
N LEU A 428 -0.60 -2.60 -17.42
CA LEU A 428 -1.83 -2.11 -18.01
C LEU A 428 -2.63 -1.31 -16.98
N LEU A 429 -3.74 -0.71 -17.41
CA LEU A 429 -4.61 0.10 -16.56
C LEU A 429 -5.97 -0.60 -16.33
N LYS A 430 -6.32 -0.89 -15.08
CA LYS A 430 -7.59 -1.56 -14.71
C LYS A 430 -8.52 -0.68 -13.90
N GLY A 431 -9.81 -1.05 -13.89
CA GLY A 431 -10.85 -0.40 -13.09
C GLY A 431 -11.54 0.80 -13.77
N GLY A 432 -11.09 1.26 -14.95
CA GLY A 432 -11.63 2.44 -15.64
C GLY A 432 -12.99 2.29 -16.38
N SER A 433 -13.41 3.40 -17.04
CA SER A 433 -14.71 3.76 -17.67
C SER A 433 -15.66 2.67 -18.22
N PHE A 434 -16.98 2.95 -18.21
CA PHE A 434 -18.05 2.14 -18.80
C PHE A 434 -18.02 1.98 -20.33
N VAL A 435 -17.56 2.98 -21.08
CA VAL A 435 -17.79 3.09 -22.55
C VAL A 435 -16.75 2.33 -23.38
N TYR A 436 -15.54 2.14 -22.83
CA TYR A 436 -14.42 1.52 -23.53
C TYR A 436 -14.31 0.01 -23.31
N GLY A 437 -15.31 -0.60 -22.65
CA GLY A 437 -15.16 -1.96 -22.15
C GLY A 437 -14.09 -2.02 -21.08
N PHE A 438 -14.00 -3.12 -20.38
CA PHE A 438 -13.07 -3.33 -19.28
C PHE A 438 -11.60 -3.52 -19.73
N TYR A 439 -11.14 -2.73 -20.70
CA TYR A 439 -9.90 -2.89 -21.47
C TYR A 439 -8.95 -1.70 -21.25
N ASP A 440 -7.69 -1.91 -20.86
CA ASP A 440 -6.56 -2.57 -21.56
C ASP A 440 -6.11 -1.84 -22.83
N THR A 441 -5.97 -0.52 -22.75
CA THR A 441 -4.96 0.14 -23.58
C THR A 441 -3.61 -0.09 -22.94
N GLY A 442 -2.66 -0.69 -23.67
CA GLY A 442 -1.24 -0.56 -23.36
C GLY A 442 -0.88 0.92 -23.31
N ALA A 443 -1.08 1.52 -22.13
CA ALA A 443 -0.88 2.93 -21.91
C ALA A 443 0.51 3.09 -21.33
N THR A 444 1.42 3.53 -22.19
CA THR A 444 2.71 4.08 -21.82
C THR A 444 2.51 5.18 -20.79
N GLY A 445 2.67 4.84 -19.51
CA GLY A 445 3.45 5.65 -18.58
C GLY A 445 2.98 7.07 -18.22
N VAL A 446 1.81 7.56 -18.62
CA VAL A 446 1.41 8.93 -18.26
C VAL A 446 -0.03 9.04 -17.75
N GLY A 447 -0.14 9.01 -16.42
CA GLY A 447 -1.29 9.51 -15.68
C GLY A 447 -2.34 8.48 -15.34
N ALA A 448 -2.01 7.55 -14.44
CA ALA A 448 -2.99 6.71 -13.78
C ALA A 448 -2.84 6.76 -12.26
N ALA A 449 -3.82 6.18 -11.56
CA ALA A 449 -3.71 5.86 -10.15
C ALA A 449 -3.03 4.51 -9.95
N PHE A 450 -2.89 4.12 -8.69
CA PHE A 450 -2.40 2.80 -8.32
C PHE A 450 -2.77 2.52 -6.86
N ARG A 451 -2.70 1.24 -6.49
CA ARG A 451 -2.76 0.79 -5.10
C ARG A 451 -1.61 -0.19 -4.84
N LEU A 452 -1.18 -0.31 -3.60
CA LEU A 452 -0.13 -1.24 -3.24
C LEU A 452 -0.68 -2.47 -2.52
N ILE A 453 0.05 -3.56 -2.69
CA ILE A 453 -0.13 -4.79 -1.94
C ILE A 453 1.20 -5.24 -1.33
N ARG A 454 1.11 -6.07 -0.30
CA ARG A 454 2.25 -6.75 0.33
C ARG A 454 1.86 -8.21 0.56
N ASN A 455 2.66 -9.13 0.03
CA ASN A 455 2.51 -10.55 0.30
C ASN A 455 3.20 -10.90 1.63
N ILE A 456 2.44 -11.29 2.64
CA ILE A 456 2.97 -11.56 3.97
C ILE A 456 3.61 -12.95 3.98
N GLY A 457 4.92 -12.98 4.15
CA GLY A 457 5.71 -14.21 4.20
C GLY A 457 6.05 -14.80 2.83
N ASN A 458 5.84 -14.05 1.73
CA ASN A 458 6.09 -14.50 0.35
C ASN A 458 5.47 -15.88 0.06
N ASN A 459 4.25 -16.07 0.54
CA ASN A 459 3.60 -17.37 0.66
C ASN A 459 2.57 -17.64 -0.43
N ALA A 460 2.37 -16.74 -1.40
CA ALA A 460 1.35 -16.94 -2.43
C ALA A 460 1.68 -18.14 -3.30
N LYS A 461 0.72 -19.06 -3.36
CA LYS A 461 0.73 -20.23 -4.22
C LYS A 461 -0.58 -20.27 -4.99
N TRP A 462 -0.46 -20.34 -6.31
CA TRP A 462 -1.57 -20.42 -7.25
C TRP A 462 -1.52 -21.78 -7.94
N GLU A 463 -2.64 -22.50 -7.93
CA GLU A 463 -2.75 -23.83 -8.53
C GLU A 463 -3.96 -23.87 -9.45
N ASN A 464 -3.83 -24.40 -10.67
CA ASN A 464 -4.97 -24.61 -11.54
C ASN A 464 -5.86 -25.71 -10.96
N ILE A 465 -7.16 -25.47 -10.92
CA ILE A 465 -8.13 -26.51 -10.59
C ILE A 465 -8.53 -27.13 -11.93
N GLU A 466 -8.03 -28.34 -12.23
CA GLU A 466 -8.47 -29.07 -13.41
C GLU A 466 -9.99 -29.23 -13.35
N SER A 467 -10.70 -28.69 -14.35
CA SER A 467 -12.10 -29.04 -14.53
C SER A 467 -12.14 -30.52 -14.88
N ASN A 468 -12.55 -31.36 -13.93
CA ASN A 468 -12.98 -32.70 -14.26
C ASN A 468 -14.16 -32.56 -15.23
N SER A 469 -13.85 -32.61 -16.53
CA SER A 469 -14.83 -32.62 -17.60
C SER A 469 -15.81 -33.75 -17.32
N LYS A 470 -17.06 -33.38 -17.07
CA LYS A 470 -18.23 -34.27 -17.08
C LYS A 470 -19.20 -33.76 -18.11
#